data_AF-A0A251VER2-F1
#
_entry.id   AF-A0A251VER2-F1
#
_cell.length_a   1.000
_cell.length_b   1.000
_cell.length_c   1.000
_cell.angle_alpha   90.00
_cell.angle_beta   90.00
_cell.angle_gamma   90.00
#
_symmetry.space_group_name_H-M   'P 1'
#
loop_
_entity.id
_entity.type
_entity.pdbx_description
1 polymer ?
#
loop_
_entity_poly.entity_id
_entity_poly.type
_entity_poly.pdbx_seq_one_letter_code
_entity_poly.pdbx_strand_id
1 'polypeptide(L)'
;MTFFASYQLFGIEKGHLSVFDHEGIKAGDTFHFYHPDLTVGVSSIAAISSHLRSFNRGSNNAIGGDKQDVFGGLIFSCCGEEFFGRPNINSAPFVYNFPGVTLGGTFCCRVFGRGVLTPYVKESQEQKAVQCCVHTKGAVYLIMSYTPSKTI
;
A
#
# COMPACT_ATOMS: atom_id res chain seq x y z
N MET A 1 10.31 11.97 -12.24
CA MET A 1 9.25 11.00 -12.56
C MET A 1 9.73 9.64 -12.08
N THR A 2 9.13 9.11 -11.03
CA THR A 2 9.50 7.81 -10.45
C THR A 2 8.62 6.76 -11.10
N PHE A 3 9.22 5.80 -11.81
CA PHE A 3 8.50 4.70 -12.42
C PHE A 3 8.51 3.52 -11.45
N PHE A 4 7.33 3.04 -11.07
CA PHE A 4 7.17 1.76 -10.38
C PHE A 4 6.86 0.71 -11.44
N ALA A 5 7.79 -0.21 -11.68
CA ALA A 5 7.52 -1.43 -12.42
C ALA A 5 7.11 -2.53 -11.43
N SER A 6 6.00 -3.19 -11.72
CA SER A 6 5.49 -4.32 -10.94
C SER A 6 5.56 -5.60 -11.74
N TYR A 7 6.17 -6.64 -11.18
CA TYR A 7 6.27 -7.96 -11.80
C TYR A 7 5.48 -9.01 -11.02
N GLN A 8 4.88 -9.95 -11.73
CA GLN A 8 4.15 -11.06 -11.13
C GLN A 8 5.10 -12.23 -10.82
N LEU A 9 5.01 -12.73 -9.59
CA LEU A 9 5.79 -13.88 -9.12
C LEU A 9 4.99 -15.17 -9.24
N PHE A 10 5.63 -16.21 -9.77
CA PHE A 10 5.02 -17.54 -9.84
C PHE A 10 5.55 -18.49 -8.76
N GLY A 11 6.79 -18.30 -8.29
CA GLY A 11 7.38 -19.21 -7.31
C GLY A 11 8.65 -18.68 -6.66
N ILE A 12 8.87 -19.13 -5.43
CA ILE A 12 10.15 -19.01 -4.73
C ILE A 12 10.50 -20.43 -4.27
N GLU A 13 11.52 -21.02 -4.87
CA GLU A 13 11.96 -22.38 -4.53
C GLU A 13 13.47 -22.42 -4.34
N LYS A 14 13.93 -22.94 -3.20
CA LYS A 14 15.35 -23.25 -2.92
C LYS A 14 16.35 -22.14 -3.30
N GLY A 15 15.98 -20.88 -3.07
CA GLY A 15 16.83 -19.71 -3.37
C GLY A 15 16.69 -19.15 -4.79
N HIS A 16 15.78 -19.69 -5.60
CA HIS A 16 15.46 -19.17 -6.94
C HIS A 16 14.11 -18.44 -6.95
N LEU A 17 14.10 -17.29 -7.63
CA LEU A 17 12.91 -16.47 -7.87
C LEU A 17 12.42 -16.70 -9.30
N SER A 18 11.16 -17.12 -9.46
CA SER A 18 10.52 -17.27 -10.77
C SER A 18 9.57 -16.11 -11.04
N VAL A 19 9.85 -15.34 -12.08
CA VAL A 19 9.11 -14.13 -12.49
C VAL A 19 8.53 -14.36 -13.89
N PHE A 20 7.25 -14.03 -14.11
CA PHE A 20 6.60 -14.22 -15.43
C PHE A 20 7.16 -13.29 -16.50
N ASP A 21 7.46 -12.06 -16.13
CA ASP A 21 7.98 -11.02 -17.01
C ASP A 21 9.30 -10.51 -16.44
N HIS A 22 10.38 -10.78 -17.14
CA HIS A 22 11.76 -10.53 -16.68
C HIS A 22 12.35 -9.27 -17.33
N GLU A 23 11.58 -8.51 -18.13
CA GLU A 23 12.08 -7.30 -18.76
C GLU A 23 12.61 -6.31 -17.71
N GLY A 24 13.93 -6.09 -17.74
CA GLY A 24 14.62 -5.16 -16.85
C GLY A 24 15.17 -5.77 -15.55
N ILE A 25 14.98 -7.06 -15.29
CA ILE A 25 15.72 -7.83 -14.26
C ILE A 25 16.96 -8.46 -14.90
N LYS A 26 18.12 -8.27 -14.29
CA LYS A 26 19.40 -8.80 -14.78
C LYS A 26 20.05 -9.74 -13.76
N ALA A 27 20.88 -10.65 -14.27
CA ALA A 27 21.75 -11.44 -13.40
C ALA A 27 22.62 -10.51 -12.56
N GLY A 28 22.66 -10.73 -11.24
CA GLY A 28 23.36 -9.88 -10.28
C GLY A 28 22.48 -8.83 -9.59
N ASP A 29 21.21 -8.67 -9.99
CA ASP A 29 20.28 -7.83 -9.23
C ASP A 29 19.97 -8.44 -7.85
N THR A 30 19.96 -7.58 -6.82
CA THR A 30 19.67 -7.98 -5.43
C THR A 30 18.22 -7.71 -5.08
N PHE A 31 17.55 -8.72 -4.53
CA PHE A 31 16.15 -8.65 -4.12
C PHE A 31 16.03 -8.71 -2.59
N HIS A 32 15.27 -7.78 -2.03
CA HIS A 32 14.87 -7.82 -0.62
C HIS A 32 13.47 -8.40 -0.50
N PHE A 33 13.38 -9.54 0.17
CA PHE A 33 12.12 -10.20 0.47
C PHE A 33 11.63 -9.77 1.84
N TYR A 34 10.52 -9.04 1.85
CA TYR A 34 9.84 -8.70 3.08
C TYR A 34 8.85 -9.81 3.41
N HIS A 35 9.18 -10.57 4.46
CA HIS A 35 8.26 -11.52 5.06
C HIS A 35 7.27 -10.74 5.93
N PRO A 36 5.96 -11.00 5.81
CA PRO A 36 4.98 -10.21 6.51
C PRO A 36 4.84 -10.74 7.93
N ASP A 37 4.95 -9.84 8.90
CA ASP A 37 4.68 -10.13 10.30
C ASP A 37 3.21 -9.82 10.60
N LEU A 38 2.51 -10.80 11.21
CA LEU A 38 1.09 -10.67 11.53
C LEU A 38 0.82 -9.50 12.48
N THR A 39 1.66 -9.33 13.50
CA THR A 39 1.53 -8.27 14.52
C THR A 39 1.71 -6.90 13.88
N VAL A 40 2.72 -6.76 13.01
CA VAL A 40 2.96 -5.53 12.24
C VAL A 40 1.80 -5.26 11.28
N GLY A 41 1.28 -6.29 10.61
CA GLY A 41 0.13 -6.18 9.72
C GLY A 41 -1.12 -5.67 10.45
N VAL A 42 -1.46 -6.27 11.59
CA VAL A 42 -2.60 -5.84 12.42
C VAL A 42 -2.41 -4.42 12.93
N SER A 43 -1.20 -4.07 13.38
CA SER A 43 -0.88 -2.72 13.84
C SER A 43 -1.00 -1.69 12.71
N SER A 44 -0.59 -2.06 11.49
CA SER A 44 -0.70 -1.21 10.30
C SER A 44 -2.16 -0.95 9.93
N ILE A 45 -3.03 -1.97 9.99
CA ILE A 45 -4.48 -1.82 9.77
C ILE A 45 -5.10 -0.88 10.81
N ALA A 46 -4.71 -1.01 12.08
CA ALA A 46 -5.17 -0.11 13.14
C ALA A 46 -4.72 1.34 12.90
N ALA A 47 -3.47 1.54 12.49
CA ALA A 47 -2.94 2.85 12.15
C ALA A 47 -3.67 3.48 10.95
N ILE A 48 -3.90 2.70 9.88
CA ILE A 48 -4.67 3.14 8.71
C ILE A 48 -6.10 3.50 9.12
N SER A 49 -6.77 2.65 9.91
CA SER A 49 -8.13 2.95 10.40
C SER A 49 -8.18 4.25 11.21
N SER A 50 -7.19 4.51 12.06
CA SER A 50 -7.05 5.78 12.79
C SER A 50 -6.86 6.97 11.85
N HIS A 51 -6.02 6.81 10.83
CA HIS A 51 -5.77 7.83 9.82
C HIS A 51 -7.04 8.14 9.00
N LEU A 52 -7.75 7.12 8.53
CA LEU A 52 -9.03 7.27 7.83
C LEU A 52 -10.08 7.99 8.71
N ARG A 53 -10.13 7.67 10.01
CA ARG A 53 -11.03 8.33 10.95
C ARG A 53 -10.78 9.84 11.05
N SER A 54 -9.55 10.30 10.81
CA SER A 54 -9.23 11.73 10.87
C SER A 54 -9.98 12.54 9.81
N PHE A 55 -10.23 11.97 8.63
CA PHE A 55 -11.05 12.58 7.57
C PHE A 55 -12.51 12.71 7.97
N ASN A 56 -13.04 11.80 8.80
CA ASN A 56 -14.41 11.88 9.31
C ASN A 56 -14.52 12.80 10.56
N ARG A 57 -13.43 12.99 11.31
CA ARG A 57 -13.40 13.82 12.53
C ARG A 57 -13.31 15.33 12.30
N GLY A 58 -13.21 15.81 11.07
CA GLY A 58 -13.33 17.23 10.71
C GLY A 58 -14.67 17.88 11.12
N SER A 59 -15.59 17.12 11.71
CA SER A 59 -16.96 17.53 12.02
C SER A 59 -17.19 18.17 13.41
N ASN A 60 -16.38 17.92 14.45
CA ASN A 60 -16.84 18.24 15.82
C ASN A 60 -16.05 19.31 16.58
N ASN A 61 -14.78 19.59 16.24
CA ASN A 61 -13.91 20.43 17.09
C ASN A 61 -13.26 21.64 16.40
N ALA A 62 -13.49 21.87 15.11
CA ALA A 62 -12.88 23.00 14.41
C ALA A 62 -13.97 23.98 13.95
N ILE A 63 -14.23 24.99 14.78
CA ILE A 63 -14.88 26.24 14.35
C ILE A 63 -13.97 26.83 13.25
N GLY A 64 -14.28 26.57 11.99
CA GLY A 64 -13.54 27.09 10.83
C GLY A 64 -12.61 26.11 10.10
N GLY A 65 -12.61 24.81 10.46
CA GLY A 65 -11.89 23.79 9.68
C GLY A 65 -12.66 23.41 8.42
N ASP A 66 -12.00 23.46 7.27
CA ASP A 66 -12.54 23.02 5.99
C ASP A 66 -12.86 21.52 6.04
N LYS A 67 -14.15 21.20 6.13
CA LYS A 67 -14.66 19.82 6.20
C LYS A 67 -14.23 19.07 4.94
N GLN A 68 -13.51 17.96 5.06
CA GLN A 68 -13.26 17.08 3.93
C GLN A 68 -14.36 16.02 3.85
N ASP A 69 -15.12 16.03 2.76
CA ASP A 69 -16.13 15.02 2.48
C ASP A 69 -15.49 13.91 1.65
N VAL A 70 -15.53 12.69 2.19
CA VAL A 70 -15.06 11.47 1.51
C VAL A 70 -16.20 10.90 0.68
N PHE A 71 -15.98 10.74 -0.62
CA PHE A 71 -17.00 10.25 -1.55
C PHE A 71 -16.62 8.92 -2.22
N GLY A 72 -15.40 8.44 -2.02
CA GLY A 72 -15.01 7.13 -2.51
C GLY A 72 -13.66 6.65 -1.99
N GLY A 73 -13.33 5.40 -2.32
CA GLY A 73 -12.01 4.84 -2.04
C GLY A 73 -11.68 3.62 -2.89
N LEU A 74 -10.39 3.33 -3.02
CA LEU A 74 -9.85 2.13 -3.67
C LEU A 74 -8.93 1.36 -2.73
N ILE A 75 -8.99 0.03 -2.75
CA ILE A 75 -8.08 -0.86 -2.03
C ILE A 75 -7.35 -1.78 -3.01
N PHE A 76 -6.03 -1.86 -2.89
CA PHE A 76 -5.21 -2.85 -3.56
C PHE A 76 -4.55 -3.70 -2.49
N SER A 77 -4.96 -4.96 -2.34
CA SER A 77 -4.48 -5.80 -1.24
C SER A 77 -4.01 -7.16 -1.73
N CYS A 78 -2.86 -7.63 -1.23
CA CYS A 78 -2.37 -8.99 -1.44
C CYS A 78 -2.33 -9.83 -0.16
N CYS A 79 -2.67 -9.21 0.98
CA CYS A 79 -3.07 -9.90 2.19
C CYS A 79 -4.58 -10.09 2.21
N GLY A 80 -5.03 -11.16 2.86
CA GLY A 80 -6.44 -11.51 2.94
C GLY A 80 -6.74 -12.16 4.28
N GLU A 81 -7.95 -12.69 4.40
CA GLU A 81 -8.42 -13.37 5.61
C GLU A 81 -7.49 -14.52 6.02
N GLU A 82 -6.91 -15.23 5.04
CA GLU A 82 -5.93 -16.30 5.20
C GLU A 82 -4.70 -15.91 6.04
N PHE A 83 -4.23 -14.66 5.90
CA PHE A 83 -3.05 -14.19 6.62
C PHE A 83 -3.41 -13.71 8.02
N PHE A 84 -4.54 -13.04 8.14
CA PHE A 84 -4.95 -12.38 9.37
C PHE A 84 -5.86 -13.23 10.28
N GLY A 85 -6.38 -14.35 9.77
CA GLY A 85 -7.38 -15.19 10.44
C GLY A 85 -8.70 -14.46 10.72
N ARG A 86 -8.98 -13.36 10.00
CA ARG A 86 -10.13 -12.48 10.27
C ARG A 86 -10.81 -12.05 8.97
N PRO A 87 -12.15 -12.18 8.88
CA PRO A 87 -12.85 -11.81 7.68
C PRO A 87 -12.87 -10.31 7.45
N ASN A 88 -12.79 -9.90 6.18
CA ASN A 88 -12.90 -8.50 5.75
C ASN A 88 -11.93 -7.51 6.42
N ILE A 89 -10.83 -7.97 7.03
CA ILE A 89 -9.93 -7.10 7.79
C ILE A 89 -9.30 -5.97 6.97
N ASN A 90 -9.12 -6.19 5.66
CA ASN A 90 -8.54 -5.19 4.77
C ASN A 90 -9.55 -4.09 4.38
N SER A 91 -10.84 -4.42 4.29
CA SER A 91 -11.88 -3.44 3.95
C SER A 91 -12.44 -2.75 5.19
N ALA A 92 -12.26 -3.35 6.37
CA ALA A 92 -12.70 -2.82 7.67
C ALA A 92 -12.32 -1.34 7.89
N PRO A 93 -11.08 -0.86 7.61
CA PRO A 93 -10.77 0.56 7.75
C PRO A 93 -11.72 1.48 6.99
N PHE A 94 -12.15 1.10 5.79
CA PHE A 94 -13.09 1.92 5.02
C PHE A 94 -14.54 1.73 5.50
N VAL A 95 -15.00 0.49 5.66
CA VAL A 95 -16.39 0.18 6.03
C VAL A 95 -16.78 0.84 7.35
N TYR A 96 -15.89 0.83 8.34
CA TYR A 96 -16.19 1.40 9.65
C TYR A 96 -16.06 2.92 9.72
N ASN A 97 -15.17 3.54 8.93
CA ASN A 97 -14.96 4.98 8.99
C ASN A 97 -15.84 5.76 8.00
N PHE A 98 -16.30 5.14 6.91
CA PHE A 98 -17.09 5.78 5.84
C PHE A 98 -18.29 4.93 5.42
N PRO A 99 -19.27 4.71 6.32
CA PRO A 99 -20.48 3.95 5.97
C PRO A 99 -21.23 4.63 4.81
N GLY A 100 -21.62 3.85 3.80
CA GLY A 100 -22.37 4.34 2.63
C GLY A 100 -21.50 4.93 1.50
N VAL A 101 -20.19 5.05 1.69
CA VAL A 101 -19.27 5.48 0.63
C VAL A 101 -18.98 4.32 -0.32
N THR A 102 -18.89 4.59 -1.62
CA THR A 102 -18.56 3.57 -2.62
C THR A 102 -17.08 3.20 -2.55
N LEU A 103 -16.81 1.91 -2.42
CA LEU A 103 -15.45 1.38 -2.30
C LEU A 103 -15.21 0.34 -3.39
N GLY A 104 -14.15 0.53 -4.16
CA GLY A 104 -13.68 -0.43 -5.16
C GLY A 104 -12.34 -1.03 -4.76
N GLY A 105 -11.92 -2.09 -5.44
CA GLY A 105 -10.60 -2.63 -5.20
C GLY A 105 -10.33 -3.94 -5.92
N THR A 106 -9.08 -4.38 -5.82
CA THR A 106 -8.65 -5.68 -6.32
C THR A 106 -7.79 -6.39 -5.28
N PHE A 107 -7.97 -7.71 -5.22
CA PHE A 107 -7.15 -8.60 -4.41
C PHE A 107 -6.15 -9.29 -5.35
N CYS A 108 -4.88 -8.88 -5.27
CA CYS A 108 -3.82 -9.40 -6.14
C CYS A 108 -2.91 -10.37 -5.38
N CYS A 109 -2.33 -11.35 -6.07
CA CYS A 109 -1.24 -12.14 -5.50
C CYS A 109 0.08 -11.36 -5.61
N ARG A 110 0.79 -11.17 -4.49
CA ARG A 110 2.20 -10.70 -4.37
C ARG A 110 2.64 -9.60 -5.35
N VAL A 111 2.83 -8.37 -4.88
CA VAL A 111 3.29 -7.25 -5.72
C VAL A 111 4.76 -6.98 -5.45
N PHE A 112 5.55 -6.94 -6.53
CA PHE A 112 6.92 -6.44 -6.50
C PHE A 112 6.95 -4.96 -6.89
N GLY A 113 7.78 -4.15 -6.22
CA GLY A 113 8.05 -2.78 -6.63
C GLY A 113 9.53 -2.59 -6.91
N ARG A 114 9.88 -2.20 -8.14
CA ARG A 114 11.23 -1.73 -8.47
C ARG A 114 11.40 -0.30 -7.97
N GLY A 115 12.17 -0.11 -6.89
CA GLY A 115 12.56 1.22 -6.43
C GLY A 115 13.81 1.68 -7.14
N VAL A 116 13.71 2.68 -8.04
CA VAL A 116 14.90 3.46 -8.40
C VAL A 116 15.12 4.46 -7.28
N LEU A 117 15.97 4.12 -6.31
CA LEU A 117 16.44 5.07 -5.31
C LEU A 117 17.28 6.14 -6.03
N THR A 118 16.66 7.25 -6.43
CA THR A 118 17.42 8.42 -6.86
C THR A 118 18.17 9.02 -5.66
N PRO A 119 19.39 9.54 -5.87
CA PRO A 119 20.37 9.78 -4.82
C PRO A 119 20.04 11.06 -4.06
N TYR A 120 19.66 10.93 -2.80
CA TYR A 120 19.88 12.00 -1.82
C TYR A 120 20.65 11.50 -0.60
N VAL A 121 21.54 10.53 -0.83
CA VAL A 121 22.56 10.12 0.13
C VAL A 121 23.90 10.25 -0.56
N LYS A 122 24.81 10.99 0.08
CA LYS A 122 26.14 11.37 -0.39
C LYS A 122 26.88 10.19 -1.02
N GLU A 123 27.56 10.51 -2.11
CA GLU A 123 28.50 9.70 -2.87
C GLU A 123 29.29 8.70 -2.00
N SER A 124 29.03 7.42 -2.20
CA SER A 124 30.07 6.39 -2.14
C SER A 124 30.00 5.57 -3.43
N GLN A 125 31.16 5.38 -4.06
CA GLN A 125 31.32 4.67 -5.33
C GLN A 125 31.23 3.15 -5.14
N GLU A 126 30.15 2.65 -4.55
CA GLU A 126 29.77 1.25 -4.70
C GLU A 126 28.65 1.17 -5.73
N GLN A 127 28.79 0.22 -6.65
CA GLN A 127 27.91 0.04 -7.81
C GLN A 127 26.45 0.28 -7.43
N LYS A 128 25.77 1.17 -8.17
CA LYS A 128 24.34 1.49 -8.05
C LYS A 128 23.51 0.20 -8.23
N ALA A 129 23.41 -0.60 -7.18
CA ALA A 129 22.57 -1.78 -7.15
C ALA A 129 21.13 -1.29 -7.17
N VAL A 130 20.40 -1.66 -8.22
CA VAL A 130 18.95 -1.46 -8.27
C VAL A 130 18.36 -2.30 -7.16
N GLN A 131 17.77 -1.64 -6.16
CA GLN A 131 17.17 -2.33 -5.03
C GLN A 131 15.73 -2.73 -5.34
N CYS A 132 15.50 -4.03 -5.33
CA CYS A 132 14.27 -4.64 -5.73
C CYS A 132 13.50 -5.12 -4.49
N CYS A 133 12.39 -4.46 -4.13
CA CYS A 133 11.61 -4.81 -2.93
C CYS A 133 10.43 -5.71 -3.26
N VAL A 134 10.44 -6.93 -2.72
CA VAL A 134 9.35 -7.91 -2.87
C VAL A 134 8.51 -7.90 -1.60
N HIS A 135 7.28 -7.41 -1.68
CA HIS A 135 6.30 -7.53 -0.60
C HIS A 135 5.40 -8.74 -0.87
N THR A 136 5.59 -9.80 -0.08
CA THR A 136 4.78 -11.01 -0.20
C THR A 136 3.33 -10.81 0.23
N LYS A 137 3.09 -9.89 1.17
CA LYS A 137 1.79 -9.44 1.64
C LYS A 137 1.84 -7.92 1.91
N GLY A 138 0.74 -7.23 1.68
CA GLY A 138 0.64 -5.77 1.77
C GLY A 138 -0.70 -5.25 1.25
N ALA A 139 -1.02 -4.00 1.60
CA ALA A 139 -2.23 -3.35 1.16
C ALA A 139 -2.00 -1.85 0.98
N VAL A 140 -2.58 -1.28 -0.07
CA VAL A 140 -2.58 0.15 -0.38
C VAL A 140 -4.01 0.65 -0.36
N TYR A 141 -4.22 1.78 0.30
CA TYR A 141 -5.52 2.42 0.52
C TYR A 141 -5.49 3.79 -0.13
N LEU A 142 -6.41 4.05 -1.06
CA LEU A 142 -6.59 5.34 -1.69
C LEU A 142 -7.96 5.91 -1.30
N ILE A 143 -7.98 7.14 -0.78
CA ILE A 143 -9.19 7.86 -0.42
C ILE A 143 -9.44 8.94 -1.44
N MET A 144 -10.69 9.12 -1.84
CA MET A 144 -11.14 10.24 -2.64
C MET A 144 -11.98 11.17 -1.76
N SER A 145 -11.48 12.37 -1.53
CA SER A 145 -12.14 13.40 -0.73
C SER A 145 -12.09 14.76 -1.43
N TYR A 146 -13.00 15.65 -1.04
CA TYR A 146 -12.98 17.06 -1.46
C TYR A 146 -13.35 17.96 -0.28
N THR A 147 -12.92 19.22 -0.36
CA THR A 147 -13.39 20.26 0.55
C THR A 147 -14.55 21.01 -0.13
N PRO A 148 -15.78 20.96 0.41
CA PRO A 148 -16.87 21.76 -0.11
C PRO A 148 -16.54 23.25 -0.01
N SER A 149 -16.87 24.02 -1.05
CA SER A 149 -16.80 25.48 -0.96
C SER A 149 -17.79 25.98 0.10
N LYS A 150 -17.37 26.97 0.89
CA LYS A 150 -18.28 27.66 1.82
C LYS A 150 -19.36 28.35 0.96
N THR A 151 -20.60 27.88 1.03
CA THR A 151 -21.73 28.58 0.43
C THR A 151 -21.79 29.97 1.07
N ILE A 152 -21.57 31.00 0.26
CA ILE A 152 -21.68 32.43 0.67
C ILE A 152 -23.15 32.80 0.79
#